data_AF-A0A5E4LEU5-F1
#
_entry.id   AF-A0A5E4LEU5-F1
#
_cell.length_a   1.000
_cell.length_b   1.000
_cell.length_c   1.000
_cell.angle_alpha   90.00
_cell.angle_beta   90.00
_cell.angle_gamma   90.00
#
_symmetry.space_group_name_H-M   'P 1'
#
loop_
_entity.id
_entity.type
_entity.pdbx_description
1 polymer ?
#
loop_
_entity_poly.entity_id
_entity_poly.type
_entity_poly.pdbx_seq_one_letter_code
_entity_poly.pdbx_strand_id
1 'polypeptide(L)'
;MPDFEALIGKGKYREAAKLLDAELAKKESDRLYYLRAIVSFRLKNYEYAHEMLEHALYMKKDPDYLKLKALILMETLEFAEALEMLKGVLDQRKDAESYFLSSMCLMFLDDPKSREYLQLAYLADPGKTKALIREFYGQFFRNNRYVSEKEKKALEARIAAIK
;
A
#
# COMPACT_ATOMS: atom_id res chain seq x y z
N MET A 1 -18.46 7.05 -21.06
CA MET A 1 -18.10 7.29 -19.65
C MET A 1 -16.63 7.67 -19.57
N PRO A 2 -16.20 8.59 -18.69
CA PRO A 2 -14.79 8.87 -18.48
C PRO A 2 -14.06 7.60 -18.04
N ASP A 3 -12.89 7.33 -18.61
CA ASP A 3 -12.02 6.26 -18.15
C ASP A 3 -11.17 6.80 -17.00
N PHE A 4 -11.69 6.65 -15.77
CA PHE A 4 -11.04 7.11 -14.55
C PHE A 4 -9.68 6.43 -14.33
N GLU A 5 -9.58 5.15 -14.67
CA GLU A 5 -8.36 4.36 -14.48
C GLU A 5 -7.25 4.82 -15.41
N ALA A 6 -7.59 5.13 -16.67
CA ALA A 6 -6.64 5.73 -17.60
C ALA A 6 -6.11 7.09 -17.11
N LEU A 7 -6.96 7.92 -16.48
CA LEU A 7 -6.51 9.19 -15.89
C LEU A 7 -5.60 8.98 -14.69
N ILE A 8 -5.95 8.05 -13.80
CA ILE A 8 -5.14 7.67 -12.63
C ILE A 8 -3.78 7.11 -13.07
N GLY A 9 -3.77 6.20 -14.06
CA GLY A 9 -2.56 5.62 -14.62
C GLY A 9 -1.62 6.64 -15.28
N LYS A 10 -2.18 7.72 -15.84
CA LYS A 10 -1.42 8.86 -16.40
C LYS A 10 -1.02 9.91 -15.36
N GLY A 11 -1.33 9.70 -14.08
CA GLY A 11 -1.02 10.66 -13.01
C GLY A 11 -1.89 11.93 -13.02
N LYS A 12 -2.98 11.95 -13.78
CA LYS A 12 -3.89 13.11 -13.90
C LYS A 12 -4.89 13.16 -12.73
N TYR A 13 -4.38 13.11 -11.51
CA TYR A 13 -5.19 12.91 -10.29
C TYR A 13 -6.21 14.02 -10.04
N ARG A 14 -5.85 15.30 -10.30
CA ARG A 14 -6.79 16.42 -10.12
C ARG A 14 -7.95 16.40 -11.12
N GLU A 15 -7.68 15.95 -12.34
CA GLU A 15 -8.70 15.78 -13.38
C GLU A 15 -9.63 14.61 -13.02
N ALA A 16 -9.04 13.48 -12.62
CA ALA A 16 -9.76 12.31 -12.15
C ALA A 16 -10.67 12.63 -10.95
N ALA A 17 -10.17 13.38 -9.95
CA ALA A 17 -10.93 13.80 -8.78
C ALA A 17 -12.22 14.55 -9.18
N LYS A 18 -12.10 15.59 -10.02
CA LYS A 18 -13.25 16.39 -10.45
C LYS A 18 -14.31 15.54 -11.17
N LEU A 19 -13.89 14.62 -12.02
CA LEU A 19 -14.81 13.76 -12.77
C LEU A 19 -15.46 12.71 -11.87
N LEU A 20 -14.73 12.17 -10.89
CA LEU A 20 -15.26 11.24 -9.91
C LEU A 20 -16.28 11.93 -9.00
N ASP A 21 -15.99 13.15 -8.52
CA ASP A 21 -16.91 13.93 -7.67
C ASP A 21 -18.23 14.22 -8.42
N ALA A 22 -18.14 14.60 -9.70
CA ALA A 22 -19.31 14.84 -10.54
C ALA A 22 -20.13 13.56 -10.83
N GLU A 23 -19.50 12.39 -10.83
CA GLU A 23 -20.20 11.11 -11.03
C GLU A 23 -20.80 10.58 -9.73
N LEU A 24 -20.10 10.72 -8.61
CA LEU A 24 -20.60 10.38 -7.26
C LEU A 24 -21.84 11.19 -6.90
N ALA A 25 -21.91 12.46 -7.32
CA ALA A 25 -23.11 13.30 -7.15
C ALA A 25 -24.35 12.78 -7.89
N LYS A 26 -24.18 11.89 -8.89
CA LYS A 26 -25.29 11.29 -9.66
C LYS A 26 -25.63 9.89 -9.18
N LYS A 27 -24.62 9.13 -8.77
CA LYS A 27 -24.77 7.75 -8.31
C LYS A 27 -23.67 7.37 -7.35
N GLU A 28 -24.07 6.70 -6.30
CA GLU A 28 -23.13 6.09 -5.37
C GLU A 28 -22.71 4.70 -5.86
N SER A 29 -21.43 4.39 -5.68
CA SER A 29 -20.86 3.07 -6.02
C SER A 29 -19.58 2.86 -5.24
N ASP A 30 -19.43 1.66 -4.69
CA ASP A 30 -18.21 1.21 -4.01
C ASP A 30 -16.97 1.47 -4.88
N ARG A 31 -17.05 1.18 -6.18
CA ARG A 31 -15.95 1.39 -7.12
C ARG A 31 -15.60 2.86 -7.30
N LEU A 32 -16.60 3.75 -7.38
CA LEU A 32 -16.34 5.18 -7.53
C LEU A 32 -15.70 5.77 -6.27
N TYR A 33 -16.21 5.39 -5.09
CA TYR A 33 -15.62 5.76 -3.81
C TYR A 33 -14.18 5.23 -3.69
N TYR A 34 -13.93 3.97 -4.05
CA TYR A 34 -12.59 3.39 -4.06
C TYR A 34 -11.62 4.11 -5.00
N LEU A 35 -12.03 4.39 -6.24
CA LEU A 35 -11.20 5.16 -7.18
C LEU A 35 -10.94 6.58 -6.66
N ARG A 36 -11.92 7.19 -5.99
CA ARG A 36 -11.76 8.51 -5.38
C ARG A 36 -10.79 8.47 -4.21
N ALA A 37 -10.81 7.42 -3.39
CA ALA A 37 -9.85 7.17 -2.33
C ALA A 37 -8.43 7.00 -2.88
N ILE A 38 -8.23 6.22 -3.97
CA ILE A 38 -6.93 6.10 -4.65
C ILE A 38 -6.41 7.48 -5.07
N VAL A 39 -7.26 8.28 -5.69
CA VAL A 39 -6.88 9.63 -6.15
C VAL A 39 -6.49 10.52 -4.96
N SER A 40 -7.26 10.52 -3.88
CA SER A 40 -6.94 11.26 -2.65
C SER A 40 -5.62 10.81 -2.04
N PHE A 41 -5.40 9.50 -1.96
CA PHE A 41 -4.16 8.91 -1.45
C PHE A 41 -2.94 9.35 -2.26
N ARG A 42 -3.04 9.33 -3.60
CA ARG A 42 -1.96 9.80 -4.49
C ARG A 42 -1.71 11.30 -4.37
N LEU A 43 -2.72 12.07 -3.97
CA LEU A 43 -2.62 13.50 -3.67
C LEU A 43 -2.18 13.77 -2.22
N LYS A 44 -1.91 12.72 -1.42
CA LYS A 44 -1.56 12.81 0.02
C LYS A 44 -2.63 13.48 0.89
N ASN A 45 -3.88 13.43 0.46
CA ASN A 45 -5.02 13.84 1.28
C ASN A 45 -5.55 12.59 1.99
N TYR A 46 -4.86 12.17 3.06
CA TYR A 46 -5.07 10.88 3.71
C TYR A 46 -6.40 10.82 4.46
N GLU A 47 -6.82 11.91 5.10
CA GLU A 47 -8.10 12.00 5.79
C GLU A 47 -9.26 11.79 4.82
N TYR A 48 -9.25 12.50 3.69
CA TYR A 48 -10.31 12.35 2.69
C TYR A 48 -10.20 11.02 1.93
N ALA A 49 -8.99 10.48 1.75
CA ALA A 49 -8.82 9.13 1.22
C ALA A 49 -9.48 8.09 2.14
N HIS A 50 -9.29 8.24 3.45
CA HIS A 50 -9.88 7.37 4.46
C HIS A 50 -11.41 7.45 4.44
N GLU A 51 -11.98 8.65 4.46
CA GLU A 51 -13.44 8.86 4.39
C GLU A 51 -14.06 8.17 3.17
N MET A 52 -13.52 8.41 1.96
CA MET A 52 -14.02 7.78 0.74
C MET A 52 -13.88 6.25 0.78
N LEU A 53 -12.83 5.74 1.40
CA LEU A 53 -12.61 4.31 1.50
C LEU A 53 -13.54 3.64 2.51
N GLU A 54 -13.92 4.32 3.59
CA GLU A 54 -14.97 3.84 4.51
C GLU A 54 -16.30 3.67 3.79
N HIS A 55 -16.69 4.63 2.94
CA HIS A 55 -17.88 4.49 2.10
C HIS A 55 -17.80 3.27 1.17
N ALA A 56 -16.66 3.05 0.51
CA ALA A 56 -16.46 1.88 -0.35
C ALA A 56 -16.55 0.56 0.44
N LEU A 57 -15.91 0.49 1.61
CA LEU A 57 -15.88 -0.70 2.47
C LEU A 57 -17.23 -1.00 3.13
N TYR A 58 -18.01 0.04 3.43
CA TYR A 58 -19.38 -0.11 3.92
C TYR A 58 -20.27 -0.82 2.88
N MET A 59 -20.08 -0.51 1.60
CA MET A 59 -20.83 -1.13 0.50
C MET A 59 -20.31 -2.51 0.13
N LYS A 60 -18.99 -2.70 0.11
CA LYS A 60 -18.35 -3.95 -0.29
C LYS A 60 -17.05 -4.16 0.45
N LYS A 61 -16.96 -5.28 1.17
CA LYS A 61 -15.71 -5.77 1.76
C LYS A 61 -14.85 -6.43 0.69
N ASP A 62 -14.06 -5.63 -0.01
CA ASP A 62 -13.14 -6.09 -1.05
C ASP A 62 -11.68 -6.09 -0.53
N PRO A 63 -10.88 -7.14 -0.80
CA PRO A 63 -9.50 -7.22 -0.34
C PRO A 63 -8.62 -6.08 -0.90
N ASP A 64 -8.89 -5.56 -2.10
CA ASP A 64 -8.10 -4.44 -2.63
C ASP A 64 -8.44 -3.13 -1.89
N TYR A 65 -9.68 -2.99 -1.37
CA TYR A 65 -10.10 -1.82 -0.59
C TYR A 65 -9.46 -1.88 0.80
N LEU A 66 -9.44 -3.06 1.43
CA LEU A 66 -8.73 -3.29 2.69
C LEU A 66 -7.23 -3.03 2.56
N LYS A 67 -6.61 -3.46 1.45
CA LYS A 67 -5.19 -3.21 1.19
C LYS A 67 -4.90 -1.72 1.04
N LEU A 68 -5.74 -0.96 0.33
CA LEU A 68 -5.58 0.50 0.25
C LEU A 68 -5.74 1.15 1.63
N LYS A 69 -6.65 0.66 2.48
CA LYS A 69 -6.83 1.17 3.84
C LYS A 69 -5.58 0.95 4.68
N ALA A 70 -4.99 -0.24 4.59
CA ALA A 70 -3.71 -0.52 5.23
C ALA A 70 -2.61 0.44 4.78
N LEU A 71 -2.51 0.73 3.47
CA LEU A 71 -1.51 1.67 2.95
C LEU A 71 -1.74 3.11 3.47
N ILE A 72 -2.99 3.56 3.56
CA ILE A 72 -3.32 4.88 4.15
C ILE A 72 -2.87 4.90 5.62
N LEU A 73 -3.21 3.87 6.40
CA LEU A 73 -2.84 3.76 7.81
C LEU A 73 -1.32 3.70 8.01
N MET A 74 -0.58 3.03 7.11
CA MET A 74 0.88 3.03 7.15
C MET A 74 1.47 4.43 6.88
N GLU A 75 0.89 5.20 5.96
CA GLU A 75 1.30 6.59 5.71
C GLU A 75 0.98 7.51 6.90
N THR A 76 -0.04 7.19 7.70
CA THR A 76 -0.37 7.90 8.96
C THR A 76 0.28 7.28 10.20
N LEU A 77 1.16 6.29 10.04
CA LEU A 77 1.91 5.59 11.10
C LEU A 77 1.04 4.76 12.07
N GLU A 78 -0.19 4.42 11.67
CA GLU A 78 -1.13 3.56 12.40
C GLU A 78 -0.88 2.07 12.05
N PHE A 79 0.31 1.58 12.42
CA PHE A 79 0.79 0.27 11.96
C PHE A 79 0.00 -0.93 12.52
N ALA A 80 -0.56 -0.82 13.73
CA ALA A 80 -1.33 -1.90 14.33
C ALA A 80 -2.66 -2.10 13.59
N GLU A 81 -3.35 -1.01 13.31
CA GLU A 81 -4.60 -0.96 12.55
C GLU A 81 -4.37 -1.38 11.09
N ALA A 82 -3.26 -0.94 10.48
CA ALA A 82 -2.86 -1.38 9.14
C ALA A 82 -2.69 -2.91 9.08
N LEU A 83 -2.07 -3.50 10.11
CA LEU A 83 -1.88 -4.94 10.21
C LEU A 83 -3.21 -5.70 10.31
N GLU A 84 -4.19 -5.18 11.04
CA GLU A 84 -5.53 -5.78 11.09
C GLU A 84 -6.21 -5.78 9.72
N MET A 85 -6.07 -4.69 8.94
CA MET A 85 -6.61 -4.65 7.57
C MET A 85 -5.92 -5.67 6.66
N LEU A 86 -4.59 -5.81 6.77
CA LEU A 86 -3.82 -6.77 5.98
C LEU A 86 -4.12 -8.23 6.34
N LYS A 87 -4.41 -8.52 7.61
CA LYS A 87 -4.93 -9.84 8.03
C LYS A 87 -6.24 -10.15 7.29
N GLY A 88 -7.17 -9.20 7.24
CA GLY A 88 -8.43 -9.35 6.49
C GLY A 88 -8.23 -9.54 4.97
N VAL A 89 -7.15 -9.00 4.39
CA VAL A 89 -6.76 -9.31 3.00
C VAL A 89 -6.24 -10.74 2.89
N LEU A 90 -5.33 -11.14 3.77
CA LEU A 90 -4.65 -12.45 3.74
C LEU A 90 -5.59 -13.62 4.03
N ASP A 91 -6.67 -13.39 4.77
CA ASP A 91 -7.76 -14.37 4.98
C ASP A 91 -8.49 -14.72 3.67
N GLN A 92 -8.49 -13.80 2.70
CA GLN A 92 -9.15 -13.96 1.40
C GLN A 92 -8.16 -14.30 0.28
N ARG A 93 -6.97 -13.69 0.33
CA ARG A 93 -5.93 -13.79 -0.71
C ARG A 93 -4.55 -13.79 -0.07
N LYS A 94 -3.88 -14.93 -0.12
CA LYS A 94 -2.48 -15.06 0.26
C LYS A 94 -1.60 -14.56 -0.89
N ASP A 95 -1.12 -13.32 -0.80
CA ASP A 95 -0.26 -12.72 -1.81
C ASP A 95 0.99 -12.07 -1.21
N ALA A 96 2.06 -12.02 -2.01
CA ALA A 96 3.37 -11.57 -1.55
C ALA A 96 3.40 -10.10 -1.09
N GLU A 97 2.57 -9.24 -1.71
CA GLU A 97 2.54 -7.82 -1.36
C GLU A 97 1.90 -7.62 0.02
N SER A 98 0.78 -8.29 0.27
CA SER A 98 0.10 -8.23 1.57
C SER A 98 0.96 -8.82 2.69
N TYR A 99 1.68 -9.93 2.44
CA TYR A 99 2.66 -10.46 3.40
C TYR A 99 3.83 -9.49 3.63
N PHE A 100 4.35 -8.86 2.58
CA PHE A 100 5.44 -7.90 2.69
C PHE A 100 5.01 -6.66 3.48
N LEU A 101 3.84 -6.08 3.21
CA LEU A 101 3.31 -4.94 3.97
C LEU A 101 3.12 -5.29 5.45
N SER A 102 2.59 -6.49 5.76
CA SER A 102 2.46 -6.97 7.14
C SER A 102 3.83 -7.10 7.83
N SER A 103 4.85 -7.58 7.11
CA SER A 103 6.22 -7.63 7.62
C SER A 103 6.74 -6.24 7.97
N MET A 104 6.46 -5.23 7.14
CA MET A 104 6.85 -3.85 7.42
C MET A 104 6.13 -3.29 8.66
N CYS A 105 4.81 -3.47 8.78
CA CYS A 105 4.07 -3.06 9.97
C CYS A 105 4.64 -3.71 11.23
N LEU A 106 4.88 -5.03 11.22
CA LEU A 106 5.46 -5.77 12.33
C LEU A 106 6.87 -5.27 12.68
N MET A 107 7.68 -4.90 11.68
CA MET A 107 9.00 -4.32 11.90
C MET A 107 8.92 -2.96 12.62
N PHE A 108 7.99 -2.08 12.23
CA PHE A 108 7.79 -0.79 12.91
C PHE A 108 7.21 -0.94 14.32
N LEU A 109 6.53 -2.05 14.59
CA LEU A 109 6.03 -2.42 15.91
C LEU A 109 7.06 -3.20 16.76
N ASP A 110 8.28 -3.40 16.25
CA ASP A 110 9.33 -4.22 16.88
C ASP A 110 8.88 -5.66 17.21
N ASP A 111 7.99 -6.23 16.39
CA ASP A 111 7.52 -7.60 16.52
C ASP A 111 8.43 -8.57 15.74
N PRO A 112 8.97 -9.63 16.38
CA PRO A 112 9.86 -10.59 15.73
C PRO A 112 9.22 -11.37 14.59
N LYS A 113 7.87 -11.45 14.53
CA LYS A 113 7.12 -12.07 13.42
C LYS A 113 7.30 -11.35 12.10
N SER A 114 7.84 -10.12 12.10
CA SER A 114 8.23 -9.42 10.87
C SER A 114 9.04 -10.30 9.92
N ARG A 115 9.97 -11.12 10.45
CA ARG A 115 10.81 -12.04 9.65
C ARG A 115 10.01 -13.18 9.03
N GLU A 116 9.07 -13.74 9.79
CA GLU A 116 8.19 -14.81 9.32
C GLU A 116 7.33 -14.32 8.15
N TYR A 117 6.73 -13.13 8.28
CA TYR A 117 5.92 -12.53 7.21
C TYR A 117 6.75 -12.18 5.97
N LEU A 118 8.00 -11.76 6.13
CA LEU A 118 8.90 -11.55 5.00
C LEU A 118 9.20 -12.86 4.28
N GLN A 119 9.38 -13.95 5.02
CA GLN A 119 9.57 -15.28 4.45
C GLN A 119 8.31 -15.76 3.72
N LEU A 120 7.11 -15.53 4.26
CA LEU A 120 5.85 -15.84 3.59
C LEU A 120 5.68 -15.03 2.30
N ALA A 121 6.05 -13.76 2.29
CA ALA A 121 6.07 -12.95 1.08
C ALA A 121 6.97 -13.58 0.01
N TYR A 122 8.19 -13.96 0.41
CA TYR A 122 9.15 -14.60 -0.47
C TYR A 122 8.64 -15.92 -1.04
N LEU A 123 8.03 -16.76 -0.22
CA LEU A 123 7.46 -18.04 -0.65
C LEU A 123 6.28 -17.85 -1.60
N ALA A 124 5.49 -16.79 -1.42
CA ALA A 124 4.35 -16.49 -2.29
C ALA A 124 4.79 -15.98 -3.67
N ASP A 125 5.76 -15.06 -3.73
CA ASP A 125 6.34 -14.58 -4.99
C ASP A 125 7.75 -14.00 -4.73
N PRO A 126 8.82 -14.76 -5.03
CA PRO A 126 10.19 -14.32 -4.85
C PRO A 126 10.53 -13.08 -5.68
N GLY A 127 10.04 -13.00 -6.92
CA GLY A 127 10.36 -11.94 -7.86
C GLY A 127 9.76 -10.61 -7.40
N LYS A 128 8.46 -10.63 -7.07
CA LYS A 128 7.75 -9.47 -6.53
C LYS A 128 8.31 -9.04 -5.18
N THR A 129 8.60 -9.97 -4.28
CA THR A 129 9.18 -9.65 -2.96
C THR A 129 10.54 -8.96 -3.09
N LYS A 130 11.42 -9.44 -3.99
CA LYS A 130 12.70 -8.77 -4.26
C LYS A 130 12.51 -7.35 -4.80
N ALA A 131 11.53 -7.13 -5.68
CA ALA A 131 11.21 -5.80 -6.17
C ALA A 131 10.75 -4.87 -5.04
N LEU A 132 9.83 -5.33 -4.19
CA LEU A 132 9.34 -4.57 -3.03
C LEU A 132 10.45 -4.21 -2.04
N ILE A 133 11.35 -5.16 -1.73
CA ILE A 133 12.52 -4.89 -0.86
C ILE A 133 13.42 -3.79 -1.46
N ARG A 134 13.66 -3.83 -2.78
CA ARG A 134 14.48 -2.81 -3.47
C ARG A 134 13.83 -1.44 -3.44
N GLU A 135 12.52 -1.37 -3.67
CA GLU A 135 11.75 -0.12 -3.60
C GLU A 135 11.80 0.47 -2.20
N PHE A 136 11.54 -0.34 -1.17
CA PHE A 136 11.63 0.06 0.23
C PHE A 136 13.02 0.59 0.59
N TYR A 137 14.09 -0.15 0.23
CA TYR A 137 15.46 0.30 0.45
C TYR A 137 15.74 1.64 -0.26
N GLY A 138 15.27 1.79 -1.50
CA GLY A 138 15.42 3.01 -2.29
C GLY A 138 14.78 4.23 -1.63
N GLN A 139 13.57 4.07 -1.07
CA GLN A 139 12.83 5.14 -0.43
C GLN A 139 13.39 5.53 0.94
N PHE A 140 13.75 4.55 1.78
CA PHE A 140 14.03 4.81 3.20
C PHE A 140 15.51 4.82 3.58
N PHE A 141 16.39 4.17 2.80
CA PHE A 141 17.79 3.96 3.19
C PHE A 141 18.79 4.57 2.21
N ARG A 142 18.56 4.45 0.89
CA ARG A 142 19.52 4.87 -0.12
C ARG A 142 19.94 6.34 0.03
N ASN A 143 18.96 7.22 0.23
CA ASN A 143 19.17 8.66 0.39
C ASN A 143 19.21 9.11 1.86
N ASN A 144 19.21 8.17 2.80
CA ASN A 144 19.22 8.49 4.22
C ASN A 144 20.63 8.92 4.66
N ARG A 145 20.75 10.17 5.11
CA ARG A 145 22.02 10.75 5.57
C ARG A 145 22.53 10.17 6.89
N TYR A 146 21.67 9.49 7.64
CA TYR A 146 22.02 8.88 8.92
C TYR A 146 22.51 7.44 8.78
N VAL A 147 22.42 6.86 7.57
CA VAL A 147 22.95 5.53 7.27
C VAL A 147 24.29 5.73 6.57
N SER A 148 25.35 5.10 7.08
CA SER A 148 26.68 5.24 6.49
C SER A 148 26.77 4.56 5.11
N GLU A 149 27.66 5.05 4.25
CA GLU A 149 27.90 4.44 2.94
C GLU A 149 28.34 2.97 3.03
N LYS A 150 29.02 2.60 4.12
CA LYS A 150 29.39 1.21 4.40
C LYS A 150 28.15 0.34 4.64
N GLU A 151 27.21 0.82 5.45
CA GLU A 151 25.96 0.12 5.75
C GLU A 151 25.07 0.01 4.52
N LYS A 152 24.96 1.09 3.73
CA LYS A 152 24.24 1.08 2.44
C LYS A 152 24.76 0.00 1.49
N LYS A 153 26.08 -0.03 1.26
CA LYS A 153 26.71 -1.06 0.41
C LYS A 153 26.50 -2.47 0.94
N ALA A 154 26.55 -2.65 2.27
CA ALA A 154 26.27 -3.94 2.89
C ALA A 154 24.81 -4.38 2.67
N LEU A 155 23.85 -3.46 2.80
CA LEU A 155 22.44 -3.74 2.52
C LEU A 155 22.21 -4.07 1.03
N GLU A 156 22.80 -3.30 0.11
CA GLU A 156 22.71 -3.57 -1.34
C GLU A 156 23.26 -4.95 -1.70
N ALA A 157 24.42 -5.31 -1.15
CA ALA A 157 25.00 -6.64 -1.35
C ALA A 157 24.09 -7.75 -0.83
N ARG A 158 23.46 -7.56 0.34
CA ARG A 158 22.49 -8.52 0.90
C ARG A 158 21.25 -8.67 0.04
N ILE A 159 20.69 -7.55 -0.45
CA ILE A 159 19.52 -7.56 -1.34
C ILE A 159 19.85 -8.26 -2.66
N ALA A 160 21.04 -8.02 -3.22
CA ALA A 160 21.50 -8.68 -4.44
C ALA A 160 21.73 -10.19 -4.26
N ALA A 161 22.07 -10.62 -3.04
CA ALA A 161 22.33 -12.02 -2.70
C ALA A 161 21.07 -12.85 -2.39
N ILE A 162 19.87 -12.27 -2.37
CA ILE A 162 18.62 -13.00 -2.19
C ILE A 162 18.41 -13.90 -3.43
N LYS A 163 18.65 -15.21 -3.28
CA LYS A 163 18.55 -16.22 -4.35
C LYS A 163 17.14 -16.74 -4.50
#